data_AF-A0A3A9FVH6-F1
#
_entry.id   AF-A0A3A9FVH6-F1
#
_cell.length_a   1.000
_cell.length_b   1.000
_cell.length_c   1.000
_cell.angle_alpha   90.00
_cell.angle_beta   90.00
_cell.angle_gamma   90.00
#
_symmetry.space_group_name_H-M   'P 1'
#
loop_
_entity.id
_entity.type
_entity.pdbx_description
1 polymer ?
#
loop_
_entity_poly.entity_id
_entity_poly.type
_entity_poly.pdbx_seq_one_letter_code
_entity_poly.pdbx_strand_id
1 'polypeptide(L)'
;MDNNILSCEFGIAQLESMIGSGYAIDLNQGMDARLVTDRTARILAGLKWIRFIRFSCDQTAQIEAILHAAALLAEYGVKPYRLFIYLLVTKDIANAAFRVERLKQLKGISLYAQPERNEREGIVPNVLQKEFAQRFVYGRCYLKENWLEYYKRHDLKKRYPLEAEETEKALPHSSAGTEGRMGNQAVL
;
A
#
# COMPACT_ATOMS: atom_id res chain seq x y z
N MET A 1 6.81 -9.41 -22.67
CA MET A 1 5.54 -9.58 -21.95
C MET A 1 5.57 -8.58 -20.81
N ASP A 2 4.57 -7.72 -20.71
CA ASP A 2 4.48 -6.81 -19.57
C ASP A 2 4.42 -7.61 -18.28
N ASN A 3 4.96 -7.04 -17.20
CA ASN A 3 4.95 -7.67 -15.88
C ASN A 3 3.54 -7.71 -15.24
N ASN A 4 2.51 -7.26 -15.97
CA ASN A 4 1.13 -7.23 -15.52
C ASN A 4 0.22 -7.97 -16.48
N ILE A 5 -0.46 -9.01 -16.01
CA ILE A 5 -1.36 -9.80 -16.86
C ILE A 5 -2.55 -8.97 -17.39
N LEU A 6 -2.93 -7.91 -16.69
CA LEU A 6 -4.07 -7.05 -17.07
C LEU A 6 -3.69 -5.99 -18.12
N SER A 7 -2.42 -5.79 -18.46
CA SER A 7 -2.02 -4.77 -19.44
C SER A 7 -2.09 -5.26 -20.89
N CYS A 8 -2.45 -6.53 -21.12
CA CYS A 8 -2.55 -7.08 -22.47
C CYS A 8 -3.84 -7.89 -22.67
N GLU A 9 -4.49 -7.69 -23.81
CA GLU A 9 -5.75 -8.40 -24.14
C GLU A 9 -5.57 -9.91 -24.19
N PHE A 10 -4.41 -10.39 -24.63
CA PHE A 10 -4.11 -11.82 -24.62
C PHE A 10 -4.13 -12.40 -23.20
N GLY A 11 -3.52 -11.71 -22.22
CA GLY A 11 -3.53 -12.12 -20.82
C GLY A 11 -4.94 -12.10 -20.22
N ILE A 12 -5.72 -11.07 -20.52
CA ILE A 12 -7.13 -10.98 -20.09
C ILE A 12 -7.96 -12.12 -20.71
N ALA A 13 -7.80 -12.40 -22.01
CA ALA A 13 -8.51 -13.48 -22.70
C ALA A 13 -8.13 -14.86 -22.13
N GLN A 14 -6.87 -15.07 -21.78
CA GLN A 14 -6.44 -16.29 -21.09
C GLN A 14 -7.13 -16.44 -19.73
N LEU A 15 -7.19 -15.38 -18.92
CA LEU A 15 -7.94 -15.39 -17.66
C LEU A 15 -9.42 -15.72 -17.88
N GLU A 16 -10.05 -15.10 -18.87
CA GLU A 16 -11.45 -15.35 -19.22
C GLU A 16 -11.69 -16.81 -19.63
N SER A 17 -10.80 -17.39 -20.44
CA SER A 17 -10.90 -18.80 -20.88
C SER A 17 -10.76 -19.83 -19.75
N MET A 18 -10.16 -19.44 -18.62
CA MET A 18 -9.97 -20.32 -17.46
C MET A 18 -11.22 -20.41 -16.57
N ILE A 19 -12.23 -19.56 -16.78
CA ILE A 19 -13.50 -19.63 -16.05
C ILE A 19 -14.17 -20.98 -16.36
N GLY A 20 -14.57 -21.71 -15.31
CA GLY A 20 -15.21 -23.02 -15.46
C GLY A 20 -14.27 -24.18 -15.85
N SER A 21 -12.98 -23.92 -16.09
CA SER A 21 -12.00 -24.96 -16.47
C SER A 21 -11.70 -26.00 -15.38
N GLY A 22 -12.08 -25.72 -14.13
CA GLY A 22 -11.79 -26.55 -12.95
C GLY A 22 -10.43 -26.25 -12.29
N TYR A 23 -9.52 -25.58 -13.00
CA TYR A 23 -8.23 -25.15 -12.47
C TYR A 23 -8.40 -24.12 -11.36
N ALA A 24 -7.56 -24.23 -10.33
CA ALA A 24 -7.43 -23.21 -9.30
C ALA A 24 -6.26 -22.29 -9.64
N ILE A 25 -6.53 -20.99 -9.72
CA ILE A 25 -5.57 -19.97 -10.18
C ILE A 25 -4.79 -19.38 -9.00
N ASP A 26 -3.50 -19.20 -9.20
CA ASP A 26 -2.62 -18.46 -8.31
C ASP A 26 -1.69 -17.56 -9.10
N LEU A 27 -2.01 -16.26 -9.14
CA LEU A 27 -1.09 -15.26 -9.66
C LEU A 27 -0.19 -14.79 -8.52
N ASN A 28 1.06 -15.23 -8.52
CA ASN A 28 2.04 -14.87 -7.49
C ASN A 28 2.63 -13.46 -7.68
N GLN A 29 2.13 -12.70 -8.66
CA GLN A 29 2.46 -11.29 -8.87
C GLN A 29 1.25 -10.42 -8.53
N GLY A 30 1.51 -9.22 -8.00
CA GLY A 30 0.46 -8.23 -7.79
C GLY A 30 0.02 -7.59 -9.11
N MET A 31 -1.26 -7.67 -9.42
CA MET A 31 -1.86 -6.97 -10.56
C MET A 31 -1.94 -5.46 -10.29
N ASP A 32 -2.07 -4.67 -11.37
CA ASP A 32 -2.21 -3.23 -11.26
C ASP A 32 -3.69 -2.90 -11.18
N ALA A 33 -4.12 -2.43 -10.01
CA ALA A 33 -5.53 -2.12 -9.76
C ALA A 33 -6.06 -1.01 -10.67
N ARG A 34 -5.19 -0.17 -11.26
CA ARG A 34 -5.60 0.87 -12.22
C ARG A 34 -6.17 0.29 -13.51
N LEU A 35 -5.86 -0.97 -13.82
CA LEU A 35 -6.34 -1.67 -15.01
C LEU A 35 -7.63 -2.46 -14.73
N VAL A 36 -8.16 -2.41 -13.50
CA VAL A 36 -9.40 -3.09 -13.15
C VAL A 36 -10.59 -2.26 -13.61
N THR A 37 -11.13 -2.66 -14.76
CA THR A 37 -12.44 -2.26 -15.30
C THR A 37 -13.52 -3.25 -14.88
N ASP A 38 -14.80 -2.90 -15.11
CA ASP A 38 -15.94 -3.80 -14.90
C ASP A 38 -15.75 -5.18 -15.56
N ARG A 39 -15.36 -5.20 -16.85
CA ARG A 39 -15.06 -6.45 -17.59
C ARG A 39 -14.04 -7.30 -16.85
N THR A 40 -12.90 -6.71 -16.47
CA THR A 40 -11.84 -7.45 -15.78
C THR A 40 -12.25 -7.87 -14.37
N ALA A 41 -13.04 -7.06 -13.65
CA ALA A 41 -13.55 -7.42 -12.33
C ALA A 41 -14.47 -8.65 -12.41
N ARG A 42 -15.35 -8.70 -13.41
CA ARG A 42 -16.19 -9.87 -13.70
C ARG A 42 -15.37 -11.12 -13.99
N ILE A 43 -14.33 -11.00 -14.83
CA ILE A 43 -13.42 -12.10 -15.14
C ILE A 43 -12.72 -12.59 -13.87
N LEU A 44 -12.10 -11.68 -13.11
CA LEU A 44 -11.40 -12.01 -11.87
C LEU A 44 -12.34 -12.64 -10.84
N ALA A 45 -13.59 -12.19 -10.72
CA ALA A 45 -14.57 -12.77 -9.80
C ALA A 45 -15.03 -14.18 -10.22
N GLY A 46 -15.08 -14.46 -11.53
CA GLY A 46 -15.46 -15.77 -12.07
C GLY A 46 -14.39 -16.86 -11.94
N LEU A 47 -13.15 -16.48 -11.64
CA LEU A 47 -12.03 -17.40 -11.47
C LEU A 47 -12.05 -18.13 -10.12
N LYS A 48 -11.67 -19.40 -10.13
CA LYS A 48 -11.44 -20.18 -8.91
C LYS A 48 -10.04 -19.88 -8.38
N TRP A 49 -9.89 -18.91 -7.48
CA TRP A 49 -8.58 -18.63 -6.87
C TRP A 49 -8.22 -19.61 -5.76
N ILE A 50 -6.96 -20.07 -5.72
CA ILE A 50 -6.42 -20.87 -4.61
C ILE A 50 -6.64 -20.14 -3.28
N ARG A 51 -6.31 -18.84 -3.22
CA ARG A 51 -6.45 -18.08 -1.97
C ARG A 51 -6.76 -16.60 -2.14
N PHE A 52 -6.00 -15.89 -2.97
CA PHE A 52 -6.10 -14.44 -3.05
C PHE A 52 -6.11 -13.92 -4.49
N ILE A 53 -6.82 -12.82 -4.67
CA ILE A 53 -6.63 -11.89 -5.78
C ILE A 53 -5.61 -10.87 -5.32
N ARG A 54 -4.47 -10.80 -6.03
CA ARG A 54 -3.32 -10.01 -5.59
C ARG A 54 -3.19 -8.73 -6.38
N PHE A 55 -2.97 -7.63 -5.67
CA PHE A 55 -2.67 -6.32 -6.26
C PHE A 55 -1.41 -5.72 -5.64
N SER A 56 -0.79 -4.77 -6.34
CA SER A 56 0.31 -3.96 -5.81
C SER A 56 -0.16 -2.52 -5.55
N CYS A 57 0.28 -1.94 -4.43
CA CYS A 57 0.07 -0.56 -4.07
C CYS A 57 1.38 0.03 -3.57
N ASP A 58 2.27 0.37 -4.50
CA ASP A 58 3.62 0.87 -4.23
C ASP A 58 3.67 2.40 -4.17
N GLN A 59 2.66 3.07 -4.71
CA GLN A 59 2.52 4.53 -4.74
C GLN A 59 1.16 4.96 -4.21
N THR A 60 1.10 6.15 -3.59
CA THR A 60 -0.15 6.71 -3.04
C THR A 60 -1.23 6.90 -4.11
N ALA A 61 -0.85 7.20 -5.35
CA ALA A 61 -1.76 7.30 -6.50
C ALA A 61 -2.53 5.99 -6.80
N GLN A 62 -2.06 4.83 -6.32
CA GLN A 62 -2.73 3.54 -6.52
C GLN A 62 -3.80 3.26 -5.46
N ILE A 63 -3.86 4.01 -4.35
CA ILE A 63 -4.81 3.76 -3.26
C ILE A 63 -6.25 3.79 -3.79
N GLU A 64 -6.63 4.84 -4.50
CA GLU A 64 -8.00 4.99 -5.04
C GLU A 64 -8.32 3.90 -6.06
N ALA A 65 -7.33 3.49 -6.86
CA ALA A 65 -7.50 2.37 -7.79
C ALA A 65 -7.76 1.04 -7.06
N ILE A 66 -7.09 0.79 -5.93
CA ILE A 66 -7.32 -0.40 -5.10
C ILE A 66 -8.72 -0.37 -4.49
N LEU A 67 -9.15 0.79 -3.95
CA LEU A 67 -10.48 0.95 -3.39
C LEU A 67 -11.57 0.75 -4.45
N HIS A 68 -11.37 1.32 -5.64
CA HIS A 68 -12.28 1.15 -6.78
C HIS A 68 -12.32 -0.30 -7.28
N ALA A 69 -11.17 -0.95 -7.43
CA ALA A 69 -11.10 -2.37 -7.82
C ALA A 69 -11.81 -3.27 -6.80
N ALA A 70 -11.65 -3.00 -5.51
CA ALA A 70 -12.36 -3.72 -4.46
C ALA A 70 -13.88 -3.51 -4.52
N ALA A 71 -14.34 -2.30 -4.87
CA ALA A 71 -15.76 -2.00 -5.05
C ALA A 71 -16.35 -2.77 -6.25
N LEU A 72 -15.72 -2.71 -7.42
CA LEU A 72 -16.14 -3.47 -8.60
C LEU A 72 -16.17 -4.99 -8.33
N LEU A 73 -15.13 -5.52 -7.69
CA LEU A 73 -15.07 -6.94 -7.31
C LEU A 73 -16.20 -7.32 -6.33
N ALA A 74 -16.61 -6.40 -5.45
CA ALA A 74 -17.71 -6.63 -4.52
C ALA A 74 -19.07 -6.73 -5.22
N GLU A 75 -19.28 -6.00 -6.32
CA GLU A 75 -20.49 -6.12 -7.16
C GLU A 75 -20.65 -7.54 -7.73
N TYR A 76 -19.53 -8.22 -7.97
CA TYR A 76 -19.47 -9.62 -8.41
C TYR A 76 -19.29 -10.62 -7.25
N GLY A 77 -19.53 -10.21 -6.01
CA GLY A 77 -19.57 -11.09 -4.83
C GLY A 77 -18.22 -11.40 -4.19
N VAL A 78 -17.11 -10.83 -4.67
CA VAL A 78 -15.79 -11.01 -4.05
C VAL A 78 -15.71 -10.18 -2.78
N LYS A 79 -15.44 -10.85 -1.65
CA LYS A 79 -15.29 -10.19 -0.35
C LYS A 79 -13.86 -9.69 -0.13
N PRO A 80 -13.65 -8.59 0.63
CA PRO A 80 -12.30 -8.04 0.84
C PRO A 80 -11.27 -9.02 1.43
N TYR A 81 -11.68 -10.01 2.21
CA TYR A 81 -10.76 -11.04 2.74
C TYR A 81 -10.12 -11.93 1.66
N ARG A 82 -10.60 -11.85 0.42
CA ARG A 82 -9.99 -12.49 -0.76
C ARG A 82 -8.90 -11.63 -1.40
N LEU A 83 -8.69 -10.41 -0.93
CA LEU A 83 -7.70 -9.50 -1.49
C LEU A 83 -6.41 -9.55 -0.68
N PHE A 84 -5.29 -9.55 -1.40
CA PHE A 84 -3.95 -9.47 -0.86
C PHE A 84 -3.19 -8.35 -1.55
N ILE A 85 -2.70 -7.38 -0.80
CA ILE A 85 -2.08 -6.18 -1.34
C ILE A 85 -0.59 -6.16 -0.96
N TYR A 86 0.27 -6.13 -1.97
CA TYR A 86 1.70 -5.89 -1.82
C TYR A 86 1.99 -4.40 -1.66
N LEU A 87 2.94 -4.07 -0.79
CA LEU A 87 3.47 -2.72 -0.60
C LEU A 87 5.00 -2.74 -0.59
N LEU A 88 5.62 -1.91 -1.41
CA LEU A 88 7.03 -1.53 -1.24
C LEU A 88 7.16 -0.48 -0.13
N VAL A 89 8.10 -0.68 0.80
CA VAL A 89 8.43 0.25 1.88
C VAL A 89 9.77 0.89 1.56
N THR A 90 9.73 2.13 1.06
CA THR A 90 10.93 2.95 0.81
C THR A 90 11.40 3.60 2.11
N LYS A 91 12.44 4.44 2.05
CA LYS A 91 12.88 5.23 3.23
C LYS A 91 11.79 6.17 3.76
N ASP A 92 10.84 6.56 2.93
CA ASP A 92 9.65 7.31 3.34
C ASP A 92 8.60 6.37 3.96
N ILE A 93 8.81 6.06 5.25
CA ILE A 93 7.92 5.20 6.03
C ILE A 93 6.57 5.89 6.26
N ALA A 94 6.52 7.23 6.30
CA ALA A 94 5.27 7.96 6.47
C ALA A 94 4.33 7.72 5.27
N ASN A 95 4.86 7.69 4.05
CA ASN A 95 4.11 7.30 2.86
C ASN A 95 3.58 5.86 2.94
N ALA A 96 4.42 4.90 3.34
CA ALA A 96 4.00 3.51 3.51
C ALA A 96 2.92 3.37 4.60
N ALA A 97 3.09 4.06 5.73
CA ALA A 97 2.10 4.12 6.80
C ALA A 97 0.77 4.70 6.32
N PHE A 98 0.80 5.81 5.56
CA PHE A 98 -0.39 6.39 4.97
C PHE A 98 -1.12 5.40 4.06
N ARG A 99 -0.42 4.70 3.16
CA ARG A 99 -1.01 3.64 2.33
C ARG A 99 -1.68 2.55 3.18
N VAL A 100 -1.00 2.04 4.22
CA VAL A 100 -1.57 1.04 5.14
C VAL A 100 -2.85 1.55 5.81
N GLU A 101 -2.84 2.78 6.32
CA GLU A 101 -4.00 3.39 6.98
C GLU A 101 -5.21 3.57 6.05
N ARG A 102 -4.96 3.91 4.78
CA ARG A 102 -6.02 4.02 3.79
C ARG A 102 -6.56 2.64 3.41
N LEU A 103 -5.68 1.68 3.14
CA LEU A 103 -6.06 0.35 2.67
C LEU A 103 -6.77 -0.47 3.75
N LYS A 104 -6.39 -0.35 5.03
CA LYS A 104 -7.01 -1.13 6.12
C LYS A 104 -8.51 -0.85 6.34
N GLN A 105 -9.04 0.22 5.72
CA GLN A 105 -10.48 0.50 5.67
C GLN A 105 -11.26 -0.61 4.96
N LEU A 106 -10.62 -1.32 4.01
CA LEU A 106 -11.13 -2.55 3.44
C LEU A 106 -11.02 -3.68 4.48
N LYS A 107 -12.06 -3.83 5.30
CA LYS A 107 -12.05 -4.79 6.41
C LYS A 107 -11.81 -6.22 5.93
N GLY A 108 -10.72 -6.83 6.39
CA GLY A 108 -10.38 -8.24 6.14
C GLY A 108 -9.29 -8.46 5.10
N ILE A 109 -8.81 -7.42 4.40
CA ILE A 109 -7.69 -7.58 3.46
C ILE A 109 -6.42 -8.10 4.12
N SER A 110 -5.57 -8.75 3.33
CA SER A 110 -4.21 -9.10 3.73
C SER A 110 -3.23 -8.10 3.14
N LEU A 111 -2.32 -7.58 3.97
CA LEU A 111 -1.22 -6.72 3.53
C LEU A 111 0.10 -7.45 3.65
N TYR A 112 0.99 -7.23 2.68
CA TYR A 112 2.39 -7.65 2.76
C TYR A 112 3.28 -6.48 2.38
N ALA A 113 4.18 -6.15 3.28
CA ALA A 113 5.13 -5.07 3.09
C ALA A 113 6.53 -5.63 2.84
N GLN A 114 7.18 -5.16 1.79
CA GLN A 114 8.56 -5.49 1.45
C GLN A 114 9.43 -4.25 1.62
N PRO A 115 10.45 -4.27 2.49
CA PRO A 115 11.47 -3.23 2.52
C PRO A 115 12.19 -3.13 1.17
N GLU A 116 12.26 -1.92 0.63
CA GLU A 116 12.94 -1.66 -0.64
C GLU A 116 14.41 -2.09 -0.56
N ARG A 117 14.83 -2.85 -1.58
CA ARG A 117 16.20 -3.29 -1.77
C ARG A 117 16.52 -3.23 -3.25
N ASN A 118 17.60 -2.53 -3.59
CA ASN A 118 18.15 -2.51 -4.94
C ASN A 118 19.68 -2.50 -4.84
N GLU A 119 20.30 -3.66 -5.00
CA GLU A 119 21.76 -3.82 -4.87
C GLU A 119 22.52 -3.04 -5.95
N ARG A 120 21.94 -2.91 -7.16
CA ARG A 120 22.56 -2.16 -8.26
C ARG A 120 22.62 -0.67 -7.99
N GLU A 121 21.64 -0.14 -7.25
CA GLU A 121 21.57 1.27 -6.84
C GLU A 121 22.12 1.49 -5.42
N GLY A 122 22.66 0.44 -4.78
CA GLY A 122 23.16 0.52 -3.39
C GLY A 122 22.06 0.75 -2.35
N ILE A 123 20.79 0.52 -2.68
CA ILE A 123 19.66 0.70 -1.77
C ILE A 123 19.56 -0.52 -0.86
N VAL A 124 19.91 -0.32 0.41
CA VAL A 124 19.76 -1.29 1.49
C VAL A 124 18.70 -0.80 2.47
N PRO A 125 17.70 -1.61 2.85
CA PRO A 125 16.66 -1.17 3.75
C PRO A 125 17.19 -0.92 5.17
N ASN A 126 16.83 0.24 5.73
CA ASN A 126 17.19 0.64 7.08
C ASN A 126 16.41 -0.14 8.14
N VAL A 127 16.75 0.06 9.42
CA VAL A 127 16.15 -0.69 10.52
C VAL A 127 14.66 -0.38 10.68
N LEU A 128 14.25 0.88 10.49
CA LEU A 128 12.84 1.27 10.61
C LEU A 128 11.99 0.70 9.46
N GLN A 129 12.51 0.59 8.24
CA GLN A 129 11.82 -0.07 7.12
C GLN A 129 11.58 -1.56 7.44
N LYS A 130 12.58 -2.24 8.01
CA LYS A 130 12.46 -3.63 8.45
C LYS A 130 11.47 -3.77 9.60
N GLU A 131 11.51 -2.87 10.59
CA GLU A 131 10.57 -2.86 11.71
C GLU A 131 9.13 -2.66 11.24
N PHE A 132 8.90 -1.70 10.35
CA PHE A 132 7.61 -1.44 9.74
C PHE A 132 7.07 -2.68 9.00
N ALA A 133 7.89 -3.28 8.15
CA ALA A 133 7.45 -4.43 7.36
C ALA A 133 7.25 -5.70 8.21
N GLN A 134 8.24 -6.06 9.03
CA GLN A 134 8.31 -7.37 9.69
C GLN A 134 7.56 -7.42 11.01
N ARG A 135 7.45 -6.30 11.73
CA ARG A 135 6.76 -6.27 13.03
C ARG A 135 5.42 -5.59 12.93
N PHE A 136 5.34 -4.41 12.32
CA PHE A 136 4.08 -3.68 12.26
C PHE A 136 3.09 -4.28 11.23
N VAL A 137 3.51 -4.50 9.98
CA VAL A 137 2.65 -5.07 8.93
C VAL A 137 2.50 -6.58 9.07
N TYR A 138 3.60 -7.34 9.03
CA TYR A 138 3.53 -8.81 9.12
C TYR A 138 2.98 -9.29 10.46
N GLY A 139 3.32 -8.62 11.57
CA GLY A 139 2.73 -8.87 12.89
C GLY A 139 1.29 -8.39 13.05
N ARG A 140 0.70 -7.78 12.00
CA ARG A 140 -0.69 -7.30 11.94
C ARG A 140 -1.03 -6.23 12.98
N CYS A 141 -0.05 -5.50 13.51
CA CYS A 141 -0.26 -4.40 14.45
C CYS A 141 -1.11 -3.28 13.83
N TYR A 142 -0.99 -3.06 12.52
CA TYR A 142 -1.77 -2.06 11.77
C TYR A 142 -3.29 -2.17 11.93
N LEU A 143 -3.80 -3.35 12.31
CA LEU A 143 -5.22 -3.57 12.59
C LEU A 143 -5.70 -2.90 13.88
N LYS A 144 -4.79 -2.63 14.82
CA LYS A 144 -5.10 -2.16 16.17
C LYS A 144 -4.68 -0.72 16.41
N GLU A 145 -3.62 -0.28 15.74
CA GLU A 145 -3.00 1.03 15.95
C GLU A 145 -2.40 1.54 14.63
N ASN A 146 -2.17 2.85 14.54
CA ASN A 146 -1.42 3.43 13.43
C ASN A 146 0.10 3.36 13.68
N TRP A 147 0.89 3.66 12.66
CA TRP A 147 2.36 3.60 12.77
C TRP A 147 2.92 4.52 13.85
N LEU A 148 2.37 5.72 14.04
CA LEU A 148 2.87 6.67 15.03
C LEU A 148 2.63 6.18 16.46
N GLU A 149 1.47 5.57 16.71
CA GLU A 149 1.14 4.91 17.99
C GLU A 149 2.08 3.75 18.26
N TYR A 150 2.29 2.87 17.26
CA TYR A 150 3.25 1.77 17.35
C TYR A 150 4.66 2.28 17.65
N TYR A 151 5.11 3.28 16.92
CA TYR A 151 6.44 3.87 17.03
C TYR A 151 6.72 4.42 18.43
N LYS A 152 5.73 5.12 19.02
CA LYS A 152 5.81 5.65 20.38
C LYS A 152 5.78 4.53 21.42
N ARG A 153 4.86 3.57 21.29
CA ARG A 153 4.67 2.48 22.26
C ARG A 153 5.88 1.56 22.38
N HIS A 154 6.67 1.41 21.31
CA HIS A 154 7.90 0.63 21.29
C HIS A 154 9.18 1.46 21.49
N ASP A 155 9.05 2.74 21.84
CA ASP A 155 10.18 3.66 22.04
C ASP A 155 11.20 3.63 20.90
N LEU A 156 10.72 3.54 19.64
CA LEU A 156 11.61 3.31 18.49
C LEU A 156 12.60 4.45 18.29
N LYS A 157 12.25 5.69 18.67
CA LYS A 157 13.18 6.84 18.68
C LYS A 157 14.39 6.60 19.58
N LYS A 158 14.19 5.99 20.76
CA LYS A 158 15.27 5.68 21.70
C LYS A 158 16.10 4.49 21.22
N ARG A 159 15.44 3.53 20.56
CA ARG A 159 16.07 2.30 20.08
C ARG A 159 16.91 2.52 18.82
N TYR A 160 16.48 3.43 17.95
CA TYR A 160 17.08 3.72 16.64
C TYR A 160 17.20 5.25 16.43
N PRO A 161 18.04 5.94 17.22
CA PRO A 161 18.09 7.41 17.24
C PRO A 161 18.59 8.01 15.92
N LEU A 162 19.52 7.34 15.22
CA LEU A 162 20.10 7.83 13.97
C LEU A 162 19.06 7.89 12.85
N GLU A 163 18.24 6.84 12.72
CA GLU A 163 17.18 6.74 11.71
C GLU A 163 15.97 7.63 12.04
N ALA A 164 15.73 7.90 13.32
CA ALA A 164 14.67 8.81 13.77
C ALA A 164 14.96 10.26 13.33
N GLU A 165 16.22 10.70 13.43
CA GLU A 165 16.64 12.04 13.00
C GLU A 165 16.54 12.23 11.47
N GLU A 166 16.87 11.21 10.68
CA GLU A 166 16.69 11.24 9.22
C GLU A 166 15.21 11.32 8.83
N THR A 167 14.35 10.62 9.58
CA THR A 167 12.89 10.64 9.37
C THR A 167 12.29 12.00 9.73
N GLU A 168 12.77 12.64 10.80
CA GLU A 168 12.32 13.98 11.22
C GLU A 168 12.80 15.10 10.27
N LYS A 169 13.98 14.96 9.66
CA LYS A 169 14.47 15.89 8.61
C LYS A 169 13.72 15.75 7.28
N ALA A 170 13.08 14.61 7.02
CA ALA A 170 12.32 14.34 5.80
C ALA A 170 10.84 14.81 5.88
N LEU A 171 10.34 15.15 7.07
CA LEU A 171 9.05 15.82 7.22
C LEU A 171 9.21 17.29 6.81
N PRO A 172 8.38 17.84 5.91
CA PRO A 172 8.41 19.27 5.63
C PRO A 172 8.20 20.00 6.96
N HIS A 173 9.15 20.87 7.31
CA HIS A 173 8.99 21.77 8.44
C HIS A 173 7.62 22.44 8.30
N SER A 174 6.71 22.13 9.22
CA SER A 174 5.56 22.98 9.47
C SER A 174 6.15 24.36 9.79
N SER A 175 6.08 25.27 8.83
CA SER A 175 6.44 26.66 9.02
C SER A 175 5.42 27.28 9.97
N ALA A 176 5.64 27.07 11.27
CA ALA A 176 5.01 27.82 12.32
C ALA A 176 5.89 29.04 12.63
N GLY A 177 5.34 30.23 12.43
CA GLY A 177 5.78 31.43 13.12
C GLY A 177 6.51 32.46 12.26
N THR A 178 5.75 33.38 11.66
CA THR A 178 6.14 34.79 11.74
C THR A 178 4.86 35.60 11.95
N GLU A 179 4.52 35.84 13.22
CA GLU A 179 3.60 36.90 13.60
C GLU A 179 4.22 38.24 13.18
N GLY A 180 3.76 38.76 12.04
CA GLY A 180 4.01 40.15 11.66
C GLY A 180 3.10 41.07 12.45
N ARG A 181 3.64 41.66 13.53
CA ARG A 181 3.15 42.91 14.12
C ARG A 181 2.98 43.95 12.99
N MET A 182 1.74 44.28 12.63
CA MET A 182 1.46 45.52 11.91
C MET A 182 1.12 46.61 12.92
N GLY A 183 2.02 47.58 12.99
CA GLY A 183 1.89 48.77 13.81
C GLY A 183 0.81 49.73 13.30
N ASN A 184 0.24 50.45 14.25
CA ASN A 184 -0.52 51.66 14.04
C ASN A 184 0.24 52.65 13.15
N GLN A 185 -0.43 53.16 12.12
CA GLN A 185 -0.18 54.53 11.66
C GLN A 185 -1.51 55.25 11.45
N ALA A 186 -1.54 56.44 12.02
CA ALA A 186 -2.62 57.41 12.00
C ALA A 186 -2.90 57.91 10.59
N VAL A 187 -4.17 58.24 10.33
CA VAL A 187 -4.59 59.06 9.20
C VAL A 187 -5.16 60.35 9.78
N LEU A 188 -4.54 61.46 9.37
CA LEU A 188 -5.06 62.83 9.48
C LEU A 188 -6.22 63.03 8.50
#